data_AF-A0A5P1FLP5-F1
#
_entry.id   AF-A0A5P1FLP5-F1
#
_cell.length_a   1.000
_cell.length_b   1.000
_cell.length_c   1.000
_cell.angle_alpha   90.00
_cell.angle_beta   90.00
_cell.angle_gamma   90.00
#
_symmetry.space_group_name_H-M   'P 1'
#
loop_
_entity.id
_entity.type
_entity.pdbx_description
1 polymer ?
#
loop_
_entity_poly.entity_id
_entity_poly.type
_entity_poly.pdbx_seq_one_letter_code
_entity_poly.pdbx_strand_id
1 'polypeptide(L)'
;MVVLANTPTEQISIIKPQKAHVHFSNIPIIDLSKPGCEIAIVKALEDFGFFKVTNHGVSKEIMSKLEAEAVKFFSLSQVEKDKAGYPNPCGYGNKRIGGNGDFGWVEYLLFEINSKPISSTSLGFLREHCASLFCSALNEYISSVRKLSSNVLELMAQGLGIKQRDIFSKLVTSQESDSMFRLNHYPACPLLKELNCNLTGFGEHTDPQLISILRSNNTNGFQIALKDGGWLSVPPDEGSFFINAGDILQVLTNGRLRSVKHRVLTNGSKARVSMIFFGGPPLNQMITPLPQLLKGEEKKYIDFTWADYKKAAFKSRLADNRLALFEREMTH
;
A
#
# COMPACT_ATOMS: atom_id res chain seq x y z
N MET A 1 0.32 9.84 41.58
CA MET A 1 -0.46 10.43 40.48
C MET A 1 -0.52 9.39 39.37
N VAL A 2 -1.60 8.60 39.31
CA VAL A 2 -1.74 7.56 38.27
C VAL A 2 -2.15 8.29 36.99
N VAL A 3 -1.22 8.43 36.05
CA VAL A 3 -1.55 8.88 34.69
C VAL A 3 -2.39 7.76 34.09
N LEU A 4 -3.71 7.95 34.05
CA LEU A 4 -4.60 7.09 33.28
C LEU A 4 -4.12 7.15 31.83
N ALA A 5 -3.52 6.06 31.35
CA ALA A 5 -3.13 5.96 29.96
C ALA A 5 -4.41 6.01 29.11
N ASN A 6 -4.52 7.03 28.25
CA ASN A 6 -5.63 7.18 27.31
C ASN A 6 -5.83 5.88 26.51
N THR A 7 -7.09 5.48 26.31
CA THR A 7 -7.39 4.25 25.58
C THR A 7 -6.87 4.36 24.13
N PRO A 8 -6.52 3.25 23.45
CA PRO A 8 -6.03 3.31 22.06
C PRO A 8 -6.99 4.01 21.08
N THR A 9 -8.28 4.08 21.41
CA THR A 9 -9.28 4.81 20.62
C THR A 9 -9.14 6.33 20.74
N GLU A 10 -8.79 6.84 21.93
CA GLU A 10 -8.60 8.27 22.19
C GLU A 10 -7.36 8.85 21.51
N GLN A 11 -6.43 7.99 21.07
CA GLN A 11 -5.20 8.38 20.38
C GLN A 11 -5.38 8.47 18.85
N ILE A 12 -6.53 8.05 18.32
CA ILE A 12 -6.79 8.10 16.88
C ILE A 12 -7.17 9.53 16.48
N SER A 13 -6.45 10.10 15.52
CA SER A 13 -6.67 11.48 15.08
C SER A 13 -8.05 11.66 14.42
N ILE A 14 -8.76 12.69 14.86
CA ILE A 14 -10.02 13.16 14.26
C ILE A 14 -9.70 14.19 13.18
N ILE A 15 -10.29 14.02 12.00
CA ILE A 15 -10.12 14.90 10.84
C ILE A 15 -11.43 15.64 10.62
N LYS A 16 -11.38 16.98 10.56
CA LYS A 16 -12.54 17.79 10.21
C LYS A 16 -13.03 17.42 8.80
N PRO A 17 -14.33 17.42 8.53
CA PRO A 17 -14.84 17.22 7.18
C PRO A 17 -14.21 18.26 6.25
N GLN A 18 -13.39 17.80 5.31
CA GLN A 18 -12.90 18.66 4.25
C GLN A 18 -13.99 18.71 3.18
N LYS A 19 -14.25 19.90 2.62
CA LYS A 19 -15.05 19.99 1.39
C LYS A 19 -14.33 19.13 0.35
N ALA A 20 -15.01 18.11 -0.18
CA ALA A 20 -14.45 17.28 -1.22
C ALA A 20 -13.97 18.21 -2.35
N HIS A 21 -12.71 18.10 -2.77
CA HIS A 21 -12.29 18.69 -4.03
C HIS A 21 -13.19 18.06 -5.11
N VAL A 22 -14.02 18.89 -5.74
CA VAL A 22 -15.15 18.46 -6.59
C VAL A 22 -14.68 17.85 -7.93
N HIS A 23 -13.37 17.81 -8.19
CA HIS A 23 -12.81 17.27 -9.43
C HIS A 23 -12.37 15.80 -9.31
N PHE A 24 -13.35 14.90 -9.16
CA PHE A 24 -13.16 13.44 -9.28
C PHE A 24 -12.72 13.01 -10.70
N SER A 25 -12.99 13.85 -11.71
CA SER A 25 -12.76 13.57 -13.14
C SER A 25 -11.29 13.44 -13.56
N ASN A 26 -10.34 13.62 -12.64
CA ASN A 26 -8.92 13.74 -12.97
C ASN A 26 -8.07 12.54 -12.53
N ILE A 27 -8.65 11.51 -11.89
CA ILE A 27 -7.88 10.30 -11.55
C ILE A 27 -7.55 9.55 -12.84
N PRO A 28 -6.27 9.30 -13.16
CA PRO A 28 -5.91 8.55 -14.37
C PRO A 28 -6.45 7.12 -14.29
N ILE A 29 -7.25 6.73 -15.29
CA ILE A 29 -7.73 5.36 -15.46
C ILE A 29 -7.00 4.74 -16.63
N ILE A 30 -6.29 3.64 -16.38
CA ILE A 30 -5.46 2.98 -17.37
C ILE A 30 -6.01 1.60 -17.67
N ASP A 31 -6.31 1.38 -18.93
CA ASP A 31 -6.71 0.08 -19.47
C ASP A 31 -5.47 -0.65 -19.98
N LEU A 32 -5.05 -1.73 -19.29
CA LEU A 32 -3.83 -2.47 -19.67
C LEU A 32 -3.96 -3.24 -20.99
N SER A 33 -5.16 -3.33 -21.56
CA SER A 33 -5.37 -3.97 -22.87
C SER A 33 -5.17 -3.01 -24.05
N LYS A 34 -5.04 -1.70 -23.80
CA LYS A 34 -4.93 -0.68 -24.85
C LYS A 34 -3.48 -0.38 -25.22
N PRO A 35 -3.21 -0.11 -26.50
CA PRO A 35 -1.89 0.38 -26.93
C PRO A 35 -1.60 1.75 -26.30
N GLY A 36 -0.33 2.03 -25.99
CA GLY A 36 0.10 3.29 -25.39
C GLY A 36 -0.19 3.41 -23.89
N CYS A 37 -0.67 2.35 -23.23
CA CYS A 37 -0.87 2.35 -21.78
C CYS A 37 0.43 2.58 -21.01
N GLU A 38 1.58 2.16 -21.54
CA GLU A 38 2.91 2.40 -20.98
C GLU A 38 3.23 3.90 -20.83
N ILE A 39 2.81 4.72 -21.80
CA ILE A 39 3.00 6.17 -21.79
C ILE A 39 2.04 6.80 -20.77
N ALA A 40 0.78 6.35 -20.75
CA ALA A 40 -0.22 6.81 -19.80
C ALA A 40 0.18 6.51 -18.35
N ILE A 41 0.80 5.34 -18.10
CA ILE A 41 1.31 4.95 -16.78
C ILE A 41 2.35 5.96 -16.30
N VAL A 42 3.37 6.22 -17.13
CA VAL A 42 4.43 7.18 -16.78
C VAL A 42 3.84 8.56 -16.51
N LYS A 43 2.94 9.04 -17.36
CA LYS A 43 2.31 10.34 -17.19
C LYS A 43 1.50 10.43 -15.90
N ALA A 44 0.72 9.41 -15.57
CA ALA A 44 -0.05 9.35 -14.34
C ALA A 44 0.84 9.38 -13.09
N LEU A 45 1.98 8.71 -13.11
CA LEU A 45 2.93 8.68 -12.01
C LEU A 45 3.74 9.98 -11.87
N GLU A 46 4.02 10.68 -12.97
CA GLU A 46 4.61 12.03 -12.94
C GLU A 46 3.63 13.06 -12.36
N ASP A 47 2.34 12.94 -12.70
CA ASP A 47 1.32 13.91 -12.32
C ASP A 47 0.77 13.69 -10.91
N PHE A 48 0.51 12.44 -10.55
CA PHE A 48 -0.17 12.06 -9.31
C PHE A 48 0.60 11.08 -8.43
N GLY A 49 1.60 10.37 -8.96
CA GLY A 49 2.19 9.21 -8.28
C GLY A 49 1.22 8.03 -8.13
N PHE A 50 0.10 8.09 -8.84
CA PHE A 50 -1.08 7.26 -8.60
C PHE A 50 -1.89 7.05 -9.87
N PHE A 51 -2.47 5.86 -10.04
CA PHE A 51 -3.49 5.61 -11.07
C PHE A 51 -4.39 4.43 -10.73
N LYS A 52 -5.57 4.42 -11.34
CA LYS A 52 -6.48 3.28 -11.37
C LYS A 52 -6.20 2.41 -12.59
N VAL A 53 -6.29 1.10 -12.43
CA VAL A 53 -6.08 0.10 -13.48
C VAL A 53 -7.33 -0.71 -13.73
N THR A 54 -7.67 -0.89 -15.00
CA THR A 54 -8.75 -1.74 -15.51
C THR A 54 -8.20 -2.77 -16.51
N ASN A 55 -8.98 -3.80 -16.82
CA ASN A 55 -8.59 -4.89 -17.74
C ASN A 55 -7.23 -5.53 -17.38
N HIS A 56 -7.02 -5.72 -16.09
CA HIS A 56 -5.78 -6.23 -15.49
C HIS A 56 -5.60 -7.75 -15.53
N GLY A 57 -6.60 -8.51 -16.02
CA GLY A 57 -6.53 -9.97 -16.16
C GLY A 57 -6.75 -10.79 -14.87
N VAL A 58 -6.72 -10.18 -13.68
CA VAL A 58 -7.12 -10.84 -12.42
C VAL A 58 -8.63 -11.10 -12.39
N SER A 59 -9.05 -12.34 -12.16
CA SER A 59 -10.47 -12.72 -12.17
C SER A 59 -11.23 -12.14 -10.97
N LYS A 60 -12.50 -11.78 -11.19
CA LYS A 60 -13.39 -11.31 -10.11
C LYS A 60 -13.60 -12.35 -9.02
N GLU A 61 -13.60 -13.63 -9.39
CA GLU A 61 -13.74 -14.74 -8.45
C GLU A 61 -12.58 -14.79 -7.46
N ILE A 62 -11.33 -14.69 -7.92
CA ILE A 62 -10.13 -14.66 -7.07
C ILE A 62 -10.21 -13.50 -6.07
N MET A 63 -10.57 -12.31 -6.55
CA MET A 63 -10.70 -11.11 -5.71
C MET A 63 -11.80 -11.26 -4.65
N SER A 64 -12.96 -11.80 -5.05
CA SER A 64 -14.13 -11.94 -4.17
C SER A 64 -13.92 -13.05 -3.14
N LYS A 65 -13.27 -14.15 -3.53
CA LYS A 65 -12.96 -15.28 -2.66
C LYS A 65 -12.07 -14.86 -1.49
N LEU A 66 -10.96 -14.15 -1.76
CA LEU A 66 -10.10 -13.66 -0.67
C LEU A 66 -10.81 -12.60 0.18
N GLU A 67 -11.58 -11.69 -0.41
CA GLU A 67 -12.36 -10.72 0.36
C GLU A 67 -13.32 -11.41 1.33
N ALA A 68 -14.05 -12.43 0.88
CA ALA A 68 -14.99 -13.18 1.71
C ALA A 68 -14.28 -13.89 2.87
N GLU A 69 -13.13 -14.53 2.62
CA GLU A 69 -12.33 -15.17 3.67
C GLU A 69 -11.74 -14.15 4.65
N ALA A 70 -11.32 -12.97 4.18
CA ALA A 70 -10.89 -11.87 5.05
C ALA A 70 -12.04 -11.37 5.95
N VAL A 71 -13.25 -11.16 5.40
CA VAL A 71 -14.42 -10.76 6.19
C VAL A 71 -14.77 -11.81 7.25
N LYS A 72 -14.73 -13.10 6.89
CA LYS A 72 -14.93 -14.20 7.86
C LYS A 72 -13.91 -14.14 8.99
N PHE A 73 -12.63 -13.94 8.68
CA PHE A 73 -11.58 -13.78 9.69
C PHE A 73 -11.85 -12.59 10.62
N PHE A 74 -12.13 -11.40 10.08
CA PHE A 74 -12.34 -10.20 10.89
C PHE A 74 -13.63 -10.24 11.73
N SER A 75 -14.58 -11.10 11.35
CA SER A 75 -15.81 -11.37 12.10
C SER A 75 -15.62 -12.31 13.30
N LEU A 76 -14.45 -12.94 13.45
CA LEU A 76 -14.13 -13.74 14.63
C LEU A 76 -14.07 -12.86 15.89
N SER A 77 -14.20 -13.51 17.06
CA SER A 77 -14.02 -12.83 18.34
C SER A 77 -12.60 -12.27 18.47
N GLN A 78 -12.41 -11.23 19.29
CA GLN A 78 -11.09 -10.64 19.48
C GLN A 78 -10.06 -11.69 19.94
N VAL A 79 -10.46 -12.59 20.86
CA VAL A 79 -9.63 -13.68 21.37
C VAL A 79 -9.19 -14.63 20.26
N GLU A 80 -10.05 -14.94 19.28
CA GLU A 80 -9.70 -15.78 18.14
C GLU A 80 -8.75 -15.07 17.18
N LYS A 81 -8.93 -13.76 16.94
CA LYS A 81 -8.06 -12.95 16.08
C LYS A 81 -6.66 -12.77 16.69
N ASP A 82 -6.57 -12.59 18.00
CA ASP A 82 -5.30 -12.40 18.71
C ASP A 82 -4.39 -13.65 18.66
N LYS A 83 -4.96 -14.84 18.44
CA LYS A 83 -4.19 -16.07 18.20
C LYS A 83 -3.32 -15.99 16.94
N ALA A 84 -3.61 -15.06 16.01
CA ALA A 84 -2.81 -14.84 14.81
C ALA A 84 -1.44 -14.18 15.05
N GLY A 85 -1.12 -13.87 16.31
CA GLY A 85 0.17 -13.32 16.70
C GLY A 85 0.24 -11.82 16.46
N TYR A 86 1.09 -11.15 17.25
CA TYR A 86 1.35 -9.72 17.13
C TYR A 86 2.11 -9.43 15.81
N PRO A 87 1.82 -8.33 15.09
CA PRO A 87 2.39 -8.09 13.78
C PRO A 87 3.84 -7.60 13.91
N ASN A 88 4.77 -8.55 14.06
CA ASN A 88 6.21 -8.31 14.10
C ASN A 88 6.98 -9.56 13.62
N PRO A 89 7.31 -9.70 12.32
CA PRO A 89 6.96 -8.80 11.21
C PRO A 89 5.55 -9.04 10.63
N CYS A 90 4.97 -10.22 10.89
CA CYS A 90 3.69 -10.69 10.35
C CYS A 90 2.72 -11.08 11.47
N GLY A 91 1.42 -11.13 11.18
CA GLY A 91 0.38 -11.45 12.15
C GLY A 91 -0.78 -10.46 12.12
N TYR A 92 -1.60 -10.49 13.17
CA TYR A 92 -2.78 -9.64 13.34
C TYR A 92 -2.49 -8.40 14.18
N GLY A 93 -2.83 -7.22 13.65
CA GLY A 93 -2.76 -5.96 14.37
C GLY A 93 -4.14 -5.34 14.59
N ASN A 94 -4.29 -4.61 15.70
CA ASN A 94 -5.49 -3.86 16.04
C ASN A 94 -5.11 -2.45 16.51
N LYS A 95 -5.57 -1.44 15.77
CA LYS A 95 -5.36 0.01 15.91
C LYS A 95 -3.93 0.50 15.77
N ARG A 96 -2.97 -0.08 16.49
CA ARG A 96 -1.57 0.33 16.47
C ARG A 96 -0.96 0.10 15.08
N ILE A 97 -0.25 1.08 14.54
CA ILE A 97 0.45 1.01 13.25
C ILE A 97 1.94 1.28 13.50
N GLY A 98 2.80 0.31 13.15
CA GLY A 98 4.24 0.43 13.40
C GLY A 98 4.60 0.45 14.89
N GLY A 99 5.83 0.88 15.19
CA GLY A 99 6.38 0.91 16.55
C GLY A 99 6.28 2.25 17.28
N ASN A 100 6.00 3.35 16.56
CA ASN A 100 6.32 4.71 17.02
C ASN A 100 5.08 5.56 17.36
N GLY A 101 4.04 4.92 17.89
CA GLY A 101 2.88 5.61 18.47
C GLY A 101 1.81 6.06 17.48
N ASP A 102 1.76 5.48 16.28
CA ASP A 102 0.70 5.77 15.33
C ASP A 102 -0.50 4.82 15.53
N PHE A 103 -1.71 5.39 15.49
CA PHE A 103 -2.96 4.67 15.69
C PHE A 103 -3.96 5.00 14.59
N GLY A 104 -4.73 4.01 14.17
CA GLY A 104 -5.82 4.16 13.23
C GLY A 104 -7.03 3.33 13.65
N TRP A 105 -8.20 3.64 13.09
CA TRP A 105 -9.40 2.83 13.25
C TRP A 105 -9.37 1.67 12.25
N VAL A 106 -8.46 0.73 12.50
CA VAL A 106 -8.16 -0.37 11.60
C VAL A 106 -7.73 -1.59 12.40
N GLU A 107 -8.17 -2.75 11.95
CA GLU A 107 -7.54 -4.03 12.27
C GLU A 107 -7.00 -4.65 10.98
N TYR A 108 -5.96 -5.47 11.06
CA TYR A 108 -5.26 -5.91 9.85
C TYR A 108 -4.49 -7.21 10.04
N LEU A 109 -4.20 -7.88 8.92
CA LEU A 109 -3.25 -8.99 8.83
C LEU A 109 -2.07 -8.57 7.95
N LEU A 110 -0.86 -8.90 8.38
CA LEU A 110 0.38 -8.74 7.62
C LEU A 110 0.98 -10.10 7.30
N PHE A 111 1.41 -10.24 6.04
CA PHE A 111 2.07 -11.43 5.51
C PHE A 111 3.33 -11.03 4.76
N GLU A 112 4.37 -11.83 4.96
CA GLU A 112 5.58 -11.77 4.16
C GLU A 112 5.36 -12.61 2.89
N ILE A 113 5.76 -12.06 1.75
CA ILE A 113 5.62 -12.69 0.45
C ILE A 113 7.00 -13.15 -0.01
N ASN A 114 7.24 -14.44 0.12
CA ASN A 114 8.46 -15.08 -0.36
C ASN A 114 8.17 -15.99 -1.58
N SER A 115 9.17 -16.77 -1.99
CA SER A 115 9.03 -17.73 -3.10
C SER A 115 8.18 -18.96 -2.74
N LYS A 116 7.97 -19.22 -1.45
CA LYS A 116 7.16 -20.35 -0.97
C LYS A 116 5.71 -19.89 -0.74
N PRO A 117 4.72 -20.75 -1.04
CA PRO A 117 3.34 -20.47 -0.68
C PRO A 117 3.19 -20.28 0.83
N ILE A 118 2.28 -19.40 1.24
CA ILE A 118 1.91 -19.24 2.65
C ILE A 118 1.21 -20.53 3.10
N SER A 119 1.80 -21.20 4.08
CA SER A 119 1.31 -22.48 4.59
C SER A 119 0.19 -22.30 5.61
N SER A 120 -0.68 -23.30 5.74
CA SER A 120 -1.70 -23.34 6.79
C SER A 120 -1.10 -23.37 8.19
N THR A 121 0.11 -23.92 8.35
CA THR A 121 0.86 -23.91 9.61
C THR A 121 1.24 -22.50 10.06
N SER A 122 1.47 -21.58 9.10
CA SER A 122 1.68 -20.16 9.36
C SER A 122 0.39 -19.45 9.82
N LEU A 123 -0.77 -20.09 9.66
CA LEU A 123 -2.09 -19.64 10.11
C LEU A 123 -2.71 -20.58 11.16
N GLY A 124 -1.89 -21.25 11.99
CA GLY A 124 -2.33 -22.26 12.96
C GLY A 124 -3.36 -21.81 14.02
N PHE A 125 -3.79 -20.55 13.96
CA PHE A 125 -4.88 -19.97 14.75
C PHE A 125 -6.27 -20.16 14.15
N LEU A 126 -6.39 -20.44 12.84
CA LEU A 126 -7.67 -20.78 12.21
C LEU A 126 -7.94 -22.28 12.36
N ARG A 127 -9.22 -22.66 12.57
CA ARG A 127 -9.63 -24.07 12.48
C ARG A 127 -9.13 -24.65 11.15
N GLU A 128 -8.57 -25.87 11.18
CA GLU A 128 -7.79 -26.45 10.08
C GLU A 128 -8.45 -26.32 8.69
N HIS A 129 -9.77 -26.56 8.59
CA HIS A 129 -10.51 -26.38 7.34
C HIS A 129 -10.62 -24.91 6.89
N CYS A 130 -10.96 -23.99 7.80
CA CYS A 130 -11.01 -22.55 7.51
C CYS A 130 -9.62 -22.00 7.16
N ALA A 131 -8.56 -22.50 7.79
CA ALA A 131 -7.18 -22.15 7.49
C ALA A 131 -6.82 -22.52 6.04
N SER A 132 -7.21 -23.72 5.58
CA SER A 132 -6.92 -24.19 4.22
C SER A 132 -7.61 -23.35 3.13
N LEU A 133 -8.89 -22.99 3.32
CA LEU A 133 -9.63 -22.17 2.36
C LEU A 133 -9.07 -20.75 2.28
N PHE A 134 -8.77 -20.15 3.42
CA PHE A 134 -8.15 -18.83 3.50
C PHE A 134 -6.77 -18.84 2.83
N CYS A 135 -5.89 -19.80 3.16
CA CYS A 135 -4.57 -19.96 2.54
C CYS A 135 -4.66 -20.14 1.02
N SER A 136 -5.60 -20.96 0.54
CA SER A 136 -5.80 -21.19 -0.89
C SER A 136 -6.18 -19.87 -1.59
N ALA A 137 -7.20 -19.17 -1.08
CA ALA A 137 -7.63 -17.88 -1.62
C ALA A 137 -6.52 -16.82 -1.59
N LEU A 138 -5.77 -16.78 -0.49
CA LEU A 138 -4.66 -15.85 -0.28
C LEU A 138 -3.54 -16.09 -1.30
N ASN A 139 -3.07 -17.33 -1.43
CA ASN A 139 -1.99 -17.67 -2.37
C ASN A 139 -2.41 -17.46 -3.83
N GLU A 140 -3.66 -17.78 -4.19
CA GLU A 140 -4.22 -17.57 -5.53
C GLU A 140 -4.28 -16.07 -5.89
N TYR A 141 -4.72 -15.23 -4.96
CA TYR A 141 -4.72 -13.78 -5.10
C TYR A 141 -3.31 -13.20 -5.18
N ILE A 142 -2.41 -13.60 -4.27
CA ILE A 142 -1.02 -13.14 -4.26
C ILE A 142 -0.33 -13.48 -5.58
N SER A 143 -0.51 -14.71 -6.09
CA SER A 143 0.03 -15.11 -7.39
C SER A 143 -0.45 -14.20 -8.52
N SER A 144 -1.74 -13.86 -8.52
CA SER A 144 -2.35 -13.00 -9.53
C SER A 144 -1.86 -11.55 -9.45
N VAL A 145 -1.80 -10.98 -8.24
CA VAL A 145 -1.34 -9.59 -8.05
C VAL A 145 0.17 -9.43 -8.26
N ARG A 146 0.99 -10.46 -7.98
CA ARG A 146 2.42 -10.47 -8.33
C ARG A 146 2.63 -10.42 -9.84
N LYS A 147 1.85 -11.20 -10.61
CA LYS A 147 1.88 -11.14 -12.08
C LYS A 147 1.47 -9.75 -12.58
N LEU A 148 0.41 -9.17 -12.01
CA LEU A 148 0.00 -7.80 -12.31
C LEU A 148 1.11 -6.79 -11.99
N SER A 149 1.79 -6.93 -10.86
CA SER A 149 2.92 -6.09 -10.47
C SER A 149 4.06 -6.16 -11.48
N SER A 150 4.45 -7.37 -11.92
CA SER A 150 5.50 -7.54 -12.93
C SER A 150 5.12 -6.82 -14.23
N ASN A 151 3.90 -7.05 -14.72
CA ASN A 151 3.40 -6.44 -15.95
C ASN A 151 3.40 -4.91 -15.87
N VAL A 152 2.87 -4.34 -14.78
CA VAL A 152 2.83 -2.88 -14.57
C VAL A 152 4.24 -2.29 -14.52
N LEU A 153 5.18 -2.93 -13.81
CA LEU A 153 6.56 -2.46 -13.72
C LEU A 153 7.31 -2.56 -15.06
N GLU A 154 7.03 -3.57 -15.88
CA GLU A 154 7.60 -3.71 -17.24
C GLU A 154 7.03 -2.68 -18.21
N LEU A 155 5.73 -2.37 -18.12
CA LEU A 155 5.11 -1.27 -18.84
C LEU A 155 5.68 0.07 -18.40
N MET A 156 5.93 0.29 -17.11
CA MET A 156 6.62 1.50 -16.61
C MET A 156 8.01 1.63 -17.24
N ALA A 157 8.82 0.56 -17.26
CA ALA A 157 10.15 0.58 -17.87
C ALA A 157 10.07 0.93 -19.37
N GLN A 158 9.12 0.33 -20.10
CA GLN A 158 8.89 0.62 -21.51
C GLN A 158 8.48 2.08 -21.73
N GLY A 159 7.52 2.61 -20.96
CA GLY A 159 7.07 3.99 -21.07
C GLY A 159 8.15 5.02 -20.73
N LEU A 160 9.13 4.64 -19.91
CA LEU A 160 10.32 5.44 -19.61
C LEU A 160 11.40 5.36 -20.71
N GLY A 161 11.21 4.54 -21.74
CA GLY A 161 12.17 4.34 -22.83
C GLY A 161 13.36 3.45 -22.45
N ILE A 162 13.22 2.62 -21.41
CA ILE A 162 14.28 1.74 -20.93
C ILE A 162 14.31 0.46 -21.78
N LYS A 163 15.48 0.11 -22.32
CA LYS A 163 15.68 -1.13 -23.11
C LYS A 163 15.46 -2.40 -22.27
N GLN A 164 15.99 -2.43 -21.05
CA GLN A 164 15.80 -3.55 -20.12
C GLN A 164 14.41 -3.48 -19.47
N ARG A 165 13.42 -4.18 -20.04
CA ARG A 165 12.02 -4.12 -19.57
C ARG A 165 11.83 -4.62 -18.13
N ASP A 166 12.62 -5.61 -17.71
CA ASP A 166 12.52 -6.24 -16.40
C ASP A 166 13.27 -5.47 -15.29
N ILE A 167 13.85 -4.30 -15.58
CA ILE A 167 14.75 -3.59 -14.64
C ILE A 167 14.11 -3.33 -13.28
N PHE A 168 12.80 -3.07 -13.26
CA PHE A 168 12.01 -2.89 -12.04
C PHE A 168 11.35 -4.18 -11.59
N SER A 169 10.77 -4.96 -12.51
CA SER A 169 10.01 -6.17 -12.12
C SER A 169 10.91 -7.23 -11.47
N LYS A 170 12.17 -7.37 -11.91
CA LYS A 170 13.14 -8.28 -11.30
C LYS A 170 13.39 -8.02 -9.81
N LEU A 171 13.22 -6.77 -9.36
CA LEU A 171 13.38 -6.39 -7.95
C LEU A 171 12.30 -7.04 -7.07
N VAL A 172 11.08 -7.20 -7.59
CA VAL A 172 9.93 -7.73 -6.83
C VAL A 172 9.62 -9.20 -7.16
N THR A 173 10.24 -9.76 -8.20
CA THR A 173 10.11 -11.18 -8.57
C THR A 173 11.29 -12.03 -8.12
N SER A 174 12.40 -11.42 -7.69
CA SER A 174 13.53 -12.12 -7.06
C SER A 174 13.07 -13.00 -5.89
N GLN A 175 13.73 -14.14 -5.69
CA GLN A 175 13.47 -15.00 -4.54
C GLN A 175 13.80 -14.31 -3.21
N GLU A 176 14.72 -13.34 -3.24
CA GLU A 176 15.15 -12.54 -2.10
C GLU A 176 14.33 -11.26 -1.93
N SER A 177 13.30 -11.04 -2.76
CA SER A 177 12.46 -9.84 -2.68
C SER A 177 11.80 -9.71 -1.32
N ASP A 178 11.86 -8.53 -0.71
CA ASP A 178 11.21 -8.24 0.56
C ASP A 178 9.81 -7.67 0.35
N SER A 179 8.94 -8.47 -0.28
CA SER A 179 7.56 -8.08 -0.58
C SER A 179 6.61 -8.44 0.56
N MET A 180 5.58 -7.63 0.75
CA MET A 180 4.60 -7.81 1.82
C MET A 180 3.18 -7.80 1.26
N PHE A 181 2.26 -8.44 1.96
CA PHE A 181 0.83 -8.35 1.69
C PHE A 181 0.08 -7.98 2.96
N ARG A 182 -0.87 -7.06 2.84
CA ARG A 182 -1.66 -6.54 3.95
C ARG A 182 -3.14 -6.61 3.65
N LEU A 183 -3.90 -7.21 4.57
CA LEU A 183 -5.35 -7.12 4.62
C LEU A 183 -5.73 -6.11 5.69
N ASN A 184 -6.41 -5.02 5.33
CA ASN A 184 -6.95 -4.07 6.29
C ASN A 184 -8.47 -4.19 6.35
N HIS A 185 -9.02 -4.16 7.56
CA HIS A 185 -10.43 -3.99 7.83
C HIS A 185 -10.63 -2.73 8.67
N TYR A 186 -11.45 -1.82 8.15
CA TYR A 186 -11.87 -0.60 8.81
C TYR A 186 -13.35 -0.78 9.19
N PRO A 187 -13.66 -1.15 10.45
CA PRO A 187 -15.04 -1.31 10.88
C PRO A 187 -15.83 -0.01 10.72
N ALA A 188 -17.14 -0.12 10.48
CA ALA A 188 -18.01 1.04 10.52
C ALA A 188 -17.95 1.70 11.91
N CYS A 189 -17.96 3.03 11.96
CA CYS A 189 -17.99 3.79 13.21
C CYS A 189 -19.26 4.67 13.27
N PRO A 190 -20.38 4.17 13.83
CA PRO A 190 -21.65 4.89 13.87
C PRO A 190 -21.56 6.27 14.54
N LEU A 191 -20.68 6.44 15.53
CA LEU A 191 -20.44 7.71 16.24
C LEU A 191 -20.06 8.86 15.29
N LEU A 192 -19.47 8.58 14.13
CA LEU A 192 -19.14 9.61 13.13
C LEU A 192 -20.37 10.26 12.50
N LYS A 193 -21.51 9.55 12.47
CA LYS A 193 -22.77 10.11 11.97
C LYS A 193 -23.29 11.22 12.89
N GLU A 194 -23.02 11.11 14.19
CA GLU A 194 -23.51 12.04 15.20
C GLU A 194 -22.58 13.25 15.35
N LEU A 195 -21.27 13.06 15.17
CA LEU A 195 -20.25 14.06 15.50
C LEU A 195 -19.78 14.93 14.32
N ASN A 196 -20.35 14.74 13.12
CA ASN A 196 -19.96 15.43 11.87
C ASN A 196 -18.43 15.55 11.70
N CYS A 197 -17.71 14.46 11.99
CA CYS A 197 -16.26 14.39 11.93
C CYS A 197 -15.82 13.08 11.26
N ASN A 198 -14.60 13.05 10.74
CA ASN A 198 -14.00 11.82 10.20
C ASN A 198 -12.98 11.27 11.20
N LEU A 199 -12.91 9.95 11.31
CA LEU A 199 -11.87 9.28 12.08
C LEU A 199 -10.80 8.75 11.13
N THR A 200 -9.53 8.88 11.52
CA THR A 200 -8.43 8.30 10.77
C THR A 200 -8.50 6.78 10.83
N GLY A 201 -8.75 6.14 9.70
CA GLY A 201 -8.62 4.69 9.55
C GLY A 201 -7.14 4.30 9.44
N PHE A 202 -6.40 4.99 8.58
CA PHE A 202 -4.96 4.85 8.42
C PHE A 202 -4.35 6.23 8.14
N GLY A 203 -3.33 6.63 8.90
CA GLY A 203 -2.72 7.95 8.82
C GLY A 203 -2.06 8.25 7.48
N GLU A 204 -1.76 9.53 7.24
CA GLU A 204 -1.07 9.94 6.01
C GLU A 204 0.34 9.37 5.95
N HIS A 205 0.74 8.88 4.79
CA HIS A 205 2.09 8.36 4.54
C HIS A 205 2.35 8.20 3.04
N THR A 206 3.63 8.04 2.69
CA THR A 206 4.07 7.41 1.45
C THR A 206 4.46 5.96 1.70
N ASP A 207 4.33 5.11 0.68
CA ASP A 207 4.74 3.71 0.73
C ASP A 207 6.26 3.60 0.52
N PRO A 208 7.02 2.96 1.43
CA PRO A 208 8.47 2.94 1.33
C PRO A 208 9.00 2.05 0.20
N GLN A 209 8.24 1.05 -0.26
CA GLN A 209 8.66 0.06 -1.26
C GLN A 209 8.71 0.64 -2.69
N LEU A 210 8.87 -0.22 -3.72
CA LEU A 210 8.87 0.20 -5.13
C LEU A 210 7.47 0.59 -5.61
N ILE A 211 6.47 -0.23 -5.27
CA ILE A 211 5.10 -0.10 -5.75
C ILE A 211 4.14 -0.68 -4.71
N SER A 212 2.95 -0.12 -4.60
CA SER A 212 1.83 -0.80 -3.94
C SER A 212 0.63 -0.96 -4.87
N ILE A 213 -0.04 -2.10 -4.75
CA ILE A 213 -1.20 -2.48 -5.57
C ILE A 213 -2.37 -2.77 -4.63
N LEU A 214 -3.32 -1.85 -4.62
CA LEU A 214 -4.47 -1.85 -3.72
C LEU A 214 -5.74 -2.24 -4.46
N ARG A 215 -6.54 -3.11 -3.84
CA ARG A 215 -7.95 -3.31 -4.18
C ARG A 215 -8.78 -3.25 -2.90
N SER A 216 -9.99 -2.73 -2.97
CA SER A 216 -10.92 -2.71 -1.84
C SER A 216 -12.33 -3.10 -2.26
N ASN A 217 -13.17 -3.39 -1.27
CA ASN A 217 -14.61 -3.45 -1.49
C ASN A 217 -15.18 -2.06 -1.85
N ASN A 218 -16.48 -2.01 -2.16
CA ASN A 218 -17.17 -0.80 -2.61
C ASN A 218 -17.52 0.20 -1.46
N THR A 219 -16.56 0.45 -0.57
CA THR A 219 -16.68 1.42 0.55
C THR A 219 -15.62 2.52 0.42
N ASN A 220 -16.07 3.77 0.45
CA ASN A 220 -15.22 4.96 0.42
C ASN A 220 -14.23 5.00 1.60
N GLY A 221 -13.13 5.73 1.43
CA GLY A 221 -12.23 6.08 2.54
C GLY A 221 -10.81 6.42 2.09
N PHE A 222 -10.37 5.88 0.95
CA PHE A 222 -9.03 6.14 0.42
C PHE A 222 -8.91 7.57 -0.13
N GLN A 223 -7.87 8.29 0.27
CA GLN A 223 -7.56 9.63 -0.22
C GLN A 223 -6.09 9.73 -0.57
N ILE A 224 -5.79 10.50 -1.62
CA ILE A 224 -4.43 10.87 -2.01
C ILE A 224 -4.23 12.37 -1.85
N ALA A 225 -3.01 12.78 -1.52
CA ALA A 225 -2.61 14.18 -1.51
C ALA A 225 -2.26 14.64 -2.92
N LEU A 226 -2.74 15.82 -3.30
CA LEU A 226 -2.42 16.51 -4.54
C LEU A 226 -1.18 17.40 -4.35
N LYS A 227 -0.60 17.85 -5.46
CA LYS A 227 0.60 18.72 -5.46
C LYS A 227 0.39 20.07 -4.77
N ASP A 228 -0.86 20.54 -4.70
CA ASP A 228 -1.26 21.78 -4.01
C ASP A 228 -1.49 21.57 -2.49
N GLY A 229 -1.25 20.36 -1.97
CA GLY A 229 -1.50 19.99 -0.58
C GLY A 229 -2.95 19.64 -0.27
N GLY A 230 -3.85 19.71 -1.25
CA GLY A 230 -5.24 19.26 -1.15
C GLY A 230 -5.34 17.74 -1.05
N TRP A 231 -6.49 17.26 -0.56
CA TRP A 231 -6.79 15.82 -0.48
C TRP A 231 -7.90 15.46 -1.47
N LEU A 232 -7.63 14.49 -2.34
CA LEU A 232 -8.58 13.95 -3.28
C LEU A 232 -9.11 12.60 -2.77
N SER A 233 -10.43 12.51 -2.59
CA SER A 233 -11.10 11.23 -2.31
C SER A 233 -11.17 10.39 -3.58
N VAL A 234 -10.66 9.16 -3.52
CA VAL A 234 -10.71 8.22 -4.63
C VAL A 234 -11.99 7.39 -4.52
N PRO A 235 -12.90 7.42 -5.52
CA PRO A 235 -14.07 6.57 -5.51
C PRO A 235 -13.66 5.08 -5.52
N PRO A 236 -14.24 4.24 -4.65
CA PRO A 236 -13.96 2.82 -4.65
C PRO A 236 -14.42 2.19 -5.96
N ASP A 237 -13.68 1.19 -6.43
CA ASP A 237 -14.08 0.32 -7.52
C ASP A 237 -13.58 -1.09 -7.20
N GLU A 238 -14.50 -2.00 -6.92
CA GLU A 238 -14.22 -3.38 -6.53
C GLU A 238 -13.68 -4.24 -7.67
N GLY A 239 -13.85 -3.80 -8.92
CA GLY A 239 -13.41 -4.47 -10.13
C GLY A 239 -12.10 -3.91 -10.71
N SER A 240 -11.43 -3.01 -10.00
CA SER A 240 -10.19 -2.36 -10.44
C SER A 240 -9.10 -2.43 -9.36
N PHE A 241 -7.87 -2.14 -9.77
CA PHE A 241 -6.76 -1.93 -8.85
C PHE A 241 -6.33 -0.46 -8.84
N PHE A 242 -5.75 -0.03 -7.73
CA PHE A 242 -5.16 1.28 -7.57
C PHE A 242 -3.66 1.10 -7.29
N ILE A 243 -2.84 1.84 -8.03
CA ILE A 243 -1.39 1.68 -8.03
C ILE A 243 -0.76 2.94 -7.44
N ASN A 244 0.06 2.78 -6.41
CA ASN A 244 0.90 3.83 -5.87
C ASN A 244 2.34 3.62 -6.34
N ALA A 245 3.00 4.69 -6.81
CA ALA A 245 4.45 4.74 -6.76
C ALA A 245 4.90 4.84 -5.30
N GLY A 246 5.93 4.06 -4.95
CA GLY A 246 6.56 4.16 -3.64
C GLY A 246 7.89 4.91 -3.69
N ASP A 247 8.48 5.09 -2.51
CA ASP A 247 9.68 5.89 -2.29
C ASP A 247 10.89 5.34 -3.06
N ILE A 248 11.04 4.00 -3.15
CA ILE A 248 12.12 3.40 -3.94
C ILE A 248 11.99 3.73 -5.44
N LEU A 249 10.77 3.72 -5.99
CA LEU A 249 10.58 4.07 -7.40
C LEU A 249 10.91 5.55 -7.66
N GLN A 250 10.59 6.41 -6.71
CA GLN A 250 10.97 7.82 -6.77
C GLN A 250 12.49 7.98 -6.83
N VAL A 251 13.24 7.26 -5.99
CA VAL A 251 14.71 7.33 -6.01
C VAL A 251 15.29 6.77 -7.30
N LEU A 252 14.85 5.59 -7.75
CA LEU A 252 15.34 4.97 -8.99
C LEU A 252 15.10 5.85 -10.23
N THR A 253 14.08 6.70 -10.19
CA THR A 253 13.73 7.62 -11.29
C THR A 253 14.19 9.07 -11.04
N ASN A 254 15.08 9.29 -10.06
CA ASN A 254 15.61 10.61 -9.67
C ASN A 254 14.53 11.68 -9.42
N GLY A 255 13.41 11.28 -8.81
CA GLY A 255 12.28 12.15 -8.48
C GLY A 255 11.27 12.35 -9.61
N ARG A 256 11.44 11.69 -10.76
CA ARG A 256 10.52 11.81 -11.89
C ARG A 256 9.15 11.18 -11.60
N LEU A 257 9.13 9.94 -11.09
CA LEU A 257 7.90 9.27 -10.66
C LEU A 257 7.75 9.44 -9.16
N ARG A 258 6.83 10.31 -8.72
CA ARG A 258 6.76 10.71 -7.31
C ARG A 258 5.93 9.73 -6.50
N SER A 259 6.39 9.43 -5.30
CA SER A 259 5.66 8.65 -4.31
C SER A 259 4.40 9.41 -3.86
N VAL A 260 3.25 8.74 -3.88
CA VAL A 260 1.98 9.38 -3.54
C VAL A 260 1.73 9.32 -2.04
N LYS A 261 1.60 10.49 -1.42
CA LYS A 261 1.11 10.57 -0.04
C LYS A 261 -0.38 10.25 -0.03
N HIS A 262 -0.79 9.32 0.82
CA HIS A 262 -2.17 8.84 0.88
C HIS A 262 -2.58 8.50 2.32
N ARG A 263 -3.89 8.40 2.56
CA ARG A 263 -4.48 8.04 3.85
C ARG A 263 -5.81 7.31 3.67
N VAL A 264 -6.35 6.77 4.77
CA VAL A 264 -7.69 6.20 4.80
C VAL A 264 -8.52 6.84 5.91
N LEU A 265 -9.71 7.34 5.56
CA LEU A 265 -10.73 7.78 6.52
C LEU A 265 -11.74 6.66 6.75
N THR A 266 -12.18 6.51 8.00
CA THR A 266 -13.22 5.56 8.37
C THR A 266 -14.60 6.02 7.89
N ASN A 267 -15.44 5.07 7.51
CA ASN A 267 -16.82 5.32 7.12
C ASN A 267 -17.78 5.09 8.30
N GLY A 268 -18.80 5.95 8.44
CA GLY A 268 -19.77 5.85 9.53
C GLY A 268 -20.83 4.74 9.37
N SER A 269 -21.02 4.20 8.17
CA SER A 269 -22.12 3.27 7.86
C SER A 269 -21.66 1.88 7.40
N LYS A 270 -20.54 1.80 6.69
CA LYS A 270 -20.09 0.57 6.04
C LYS A 270 -18.66 0.24 6.43
N ALA A 271 -18.37 -1.04 6.63
CA ALA A 271 -17.00 -1.49 6.78
C ALA A 271 -16.26 -1.42 5.44
N ARG A 272 -14.96 -1.11 5.50
CA ARG A 272 -14.07 -1.16 4.35
C ARG A 272 -13.07 -2.30 4.52
N VAL A 273 -12.92 -3.13 3.51
CA VAL A 273 -11.85 -4.15 3.44
C VAL A 273 -10.95 -3.81 2.28
N SER A 274 -9.63 -3.79 2.50
CA SER A 274 -8.64 -3.59 1.44
C SER A 274 -7.52 -4.61 1.48
N MET A 275 -7.07 -4.99 0.30
CA MET A 275 -6.04 -5.98 0.04
C MET A 275 -4.91 -5.30 -0.71
N ILE A 276 -3.72 -5.24 -0.12
CA ILE A 276 -2.61 -4.42 -0.62
C ILE A 276 -1.36 -5.29 -0.74
N PHE A 277 -0.82 -5.38 -1.95
CA PHE A 277 0.50 -5.94 -2.21
C PHE A 277 1.53 -4.82 -2.24
N PHE A 278 2.64 -4.99 -1.52
CA PHE A 278 3.79 -4.08 -1.52
C PHE A 278 4.99 -4.78 -2.14
N GLY A 279 5.42 -4.31 -3.31
CA GLY A 279 6.56 -4.87 -4.04
C GLY A 279 7.86 -4.27 -3.55
N GLY A 280 8.59 -4.98 -2.69
CA GLY A 280 9.89 -4.55 -2.16
C GLY A 280 11.07 -5.25 -2.85
N PRO A 281 12.20 -4.57 -3.06
CA PRO A 281 13.43 -5.17 -3.58
C PRO A 281 14.10 -6.11 -2.54
N PRO A 282 15.15 -6.87 -2.91
CA PRO A 282 15.99 -7.56 -1.93
C PRO A 282 16.61 -6.61 -0.91
N LEU A 283 16.84 -7.08 0.33
CA LEU A 283 17.39 -6.24 1.41
C LEU A 283 18.77 -5.64 1.09
N ASN A 284 19.61 -6.39 0.39
CA ASN A 284 20.93 -5.94 -0.07
C ASN A 284 20.89 -5.11 -1.37
N GLN A 285 19.72 -4.89 -1.96
CA GLN A 285 19.62 -4.15 -3.22
C GLN A 285 20.09 -2.72 -3.00
N MET A 286 21.08 -2.31 -3.79
CA MET A 286 21.53 -0.94 -3.84
C MET A 286 20.47 -0.08 -4.53
N ILE A 287 20.00 0.95 -3.84
CA ILE A 287 19.04 1.92 -4.36
C ILE A 287 19.81 3.17 -4.76
N THR A 288 19.75 3.48 -6.06
CA THR A 288 20.40 4.65 -6.65
C THR A 288 19.66 5.04 -7.93
N PRO A 289 19.58 6.34 -8.30
CA PRO A 289 19.01 6.76 -9.57
C PRO A 289 19.58 5.99 -10.76
N LEU A 290 18.71 5.48 -11.63
CA LEU A 290 19.13 4.73 -12.81
C LEU A 290 19.91 5.64 -13.77
N PRO A 291 21.16 5.29 -14.17
CA PRO A 291 22.00 6.18 -14.98
C PRO A 291 21.34 6.65 -16.27
N GLN A 292 20.59 5.76 -16.94
CA GLN A 292 19.86 6.05 -18.18
C GLN A 292 18.69 7.05 -18.02
N LEU A 293 18.24 7.31 -16.78
CA LEU A 293 17.16 8.26 -16.48
C LEU A 293 17.67 9.62 -15.99
N LEU A 294 18.97 9.75 -15.66
CA LEU A 294 19.53 11.02 -15.18
C LEU A 294 19.55 12.10 -16.26
N LYS A 295 19.73 11.74 -17.54
CA LYS A 295 19.78 12.70 -18.66
C LYS A 295 20.75 13.89 -18.44
N GLY A 296 21.84 13.68 -17.70
CA GLY A 296 22.80 14.72 -17.35
C GLY A 296 22.50 15.50 -16.06
N GLU A 297 21.38 15.22 -15.38
CA GLU A 297 21.10 15.72 -14.03
C GLU A 297 21.98 15.04 -12.98
N GLU A 298 22.29 15.76 -11.91
CA GLU A 298 22.90 15.18 -10.71
C GLU A 298 21.91 14.27 -9.96
N LYS A 299 22.45 13.30 -9.21
CA LYS A 299 21.63 12.49 -8.31
C LYS A 299 21.03 13.38 -7.23
N LYS A 300 19.71 13.30 -7.03
CA LYS A 300 18.99 13.99 -5.93
C LYS A 300 19.04 13.24 -4.61
N TYR A 301 19.45 11.97 -4.65
CA TYR A 301 19.48 11.07 -3.50
C TYR A 301 20.88 10.48 -3.33
N ILE A 302 21.26 10.19 -2.08
CA ILE A 302 22.46 9.40 -1.78
C ILE A 302 22.20 7.92 -2.11
N ASP A 303 23.27 7.14 -2.23
CA ASP A 303 23.17 5.70 -2.46
C ASP A 303 22.95 5.00 -1.10
N PHE A 304 21.95 4.11 -1.01
CA PHE A 304 21.60 3.38 0.22
C PHE A 304 20.97 2.01 -0.09
N THR A 305 21.12 1.02 0.79
CA THR A 305 20.50 -0.28 0.57
C THR A 305 19.03 -0.27 0.98
N TRP A 306 18.22 -1.16 0.42
CA TRP A 306 16.83 -1.32 0.89
C TRP A 306 16.78 -1.62 2.40
N ALA A 307 17.71 -2.39 2.94
CA ALA A 307 17.81 -2.63 4.38
C ALA A 307 18.01 -1.34 5.19
N ASP A 308 18.87 -0.42 4.74
CA ASP A 308 19.07 0.88 5.39
C ASP A 308 17.78 1.68 5.43
N TYR A 309 17.10 1.77 4.30
CA TYR A 309 15.86 2.53 4.16
C TYR A 309 14.72 1.92 4.97
N LYS A 310 14.54 0.60 4.90
CA LYS A 310 13.55 -0.15 5.70
C LYS A 310 13.80 0.09 7.19
N LYS A 311 15.04 -0.03 7.65
CA LYS A 311 15.40 0.23 9.06
C LYS A 311 15.09 1.66 9.50
N ALA A 312 15.37 2.65 8.65
CA ALA A 312 15.01 4.04 8.92
C ALA A 312 13.47 4.22 8.98
N ALA A 313 12.74 3.61 8.04
CA ALA A 313 11.29 3.65 8.01
C ALA A 313 10.65 3.07 9.28
N PHE A 314 11.13 1.94 9.79
CA PHE A 314 10.65 1.34 11.05
C PHE A 314 10.93 2.20 12.30
N LYS A 315 11.89 3.13 12.24
CA LYS A 315 12.18 4.09 13.32
C LYS A 315 11.42 5.41 13.19
N SER A 316 10.81 5.65 12.04
CA SER A 316 10.02 6.86 11.76
C SER A 316 8.58 6.73 12.23
N ARG A 317 7.90 7.86 12.43
CA ARG A 317 6.44 7.91 12.50
C ARG A 317 5.84 7.76 11.11
N LEU A 318 4.57 7.37 11.06
CA LEU A 318 3.88 7.08 9.81
C LEU A 318 3.92 8.25 8.82
N ALA A 319 3.71 9.47 9.31
CA ALA A 319 3.63 10.71 8.53
C ALA A 319 4.98 11.34 8.16
N ASP A 320 6.10 10.83 8.69
CA ASP A 320 7.42 11.41 8.44
C ASP A 320 7.80 11.32 6.96
N ASN A 321 8.48 12.36 6.46
CA ASN A 321 9.14 12.30 5.15
C ASN A 321 10.42 11.45 5.27
N ARG A 322 10.28 10.13 5.13
CA ARG A 322 11.38 9.16 5.23
C ARG A 322 12.48 9.38 4.20
N LEU A 323 12.15 9.88 3.01
CA LEU A 323 13.13 10.16 1.95
C LEU A 323 14.07 11.32 2.27
N ALA A 324 13.65 12.28 3.10
CA ALA A 324 14.48 13.45 3.43
C ALA A 324 15.86 13.07 4.01
N LEU A 325 15.95 11.95 4.75
CA LEU A 325 17.21 11.45 5.31
C LEU A 325 18.19 10.93 4.25
N PHE A 326 17.71 10.72 3.02
CA PHE A 326 18.46 10.13 1.91
C PHE A 326 18.52 11.09 0.70
N GLU A 327 18.05 12.32 0.84
CA GLU A 327 18.26 13.38 -0.15
C GLU A 327 19.72 13.87 -0.09
N ARG A 328 20.30 14.20 -1.23
CA ARG A 328 21.60 14.86 -1.28
C ARG A 328 21.43 16.32 -0.91
N GLU A 329 22.28 16.82 -0.02
CA GLU A 329 22.39 18.26 0.18
C GLU A 329 22.84 18.90 -1.13
N MET A 330 22.05 19.86 -1.63
CA MET A 330 22.48 20.64 -2.79
C MET A 330 23.60 21.57 -2.33
N THR A 331 24.83 21.29 -2.75
CA THR A 331 25.92 22.26 -2.66
C THR A 331 25.60 23.40 -3.62
N HIS A 332 25.21 24.54 -3.05
CA HIS A 332 24.96 25.78 -3.77
C HIS A 332 26.23 26.40 -4.34
#